data_AF-A0A519ZKM7-F1
#
_entry.id   AF-A0A519ZKM7-F1
#
_cell.length_a   1.000
_cell.length_b   1.000
_cell.length_c   1.000
_cell.angle_alpha   90.00
_cell.angle_beta   90.00
_cell.angle_gamma   90.00
#
_symmetry.space_group_name_H-M   'P 1'
#
loop_
_entity.id
_entity.type
_entity.pdbx_description
1 polymer ?
#
loop_
_entity_poly.entity_id
_entity_poly.type
_entity_poly.pdbx_seq_one_letter_code
_entity_poly.pdbx_strand_id
1 'polypeptide(L)'
;MGKPFTFFFKLLLLILGTGYAARAQVTYTQVPLTAASFNADVIANGSAAIAPSLTPTTGTNLDVDGGGYYFLTQDYNTATAAHTSGIPNSGAIPNAISGYSALTYQLQPVTGSSAGNNSLRIPATGTTQTTGTGTATLATPTPATEVYLLVSSGGGASTVTITVTYSDNTSTLVAVSVRLRYARRASGVSHPLFLLV
;
A
#
# COMPACT_ATOMS: atom_id res chain seq x y z
N MET A 1 82.39 -18.70 -16.29
CA MET A 1 81.57 -17.75 -15.52
C MET A 1 80.13 -17.82 -16.04
N GLY A 2 79.14 -17.95 -15.15
CA GLY A 2 77.71 -17.79 -15.45
C GLY A 2 76.93 -19.06 -15.79
N LYS A 3 76.06 -19.48 -14.88
CA LYS A 3 75.10 -20.60 -14.96
C LYS A 3 73.78 -20.20 -15.68
N PRO A 4 72.88 -21.16 -16.02
CA PRO A 4 71.88 -21.08 -17.10
C PRO A 4 70.48 -20.67 -16.60
N PHE A 5 69.52 -20.38 -17.49
CA PHE A 5 68.09 -20.74 -17.30
C PHE A 5 67.23 -20.45 -18.55
N THR A 6 66.52 -21.48 -19.01
CA THR A 6 65.53 -21.43 -20.11
C THR A 6 64.21 -20.88 -19.57
N PHE A 7 63.61 -19.88 -20.23
CA PHE A 7 62.29 -19.36 -19.88
C PHE A 7 61.26 -19.64 -21.00
N PHE A 8 60.54 -20.75 -20.83
CA PHE A 8 59.18 -20.88 -21.33
C PHE A 8 58.25 -20.12 -20.38
N PHE A 9 57.36 -19.24 -20.87
CA PHE A 9 55.93 -19.35 -20.56
C PHE A 9 55.09 -18.41 -21.43
N LYS A 10 54.05 -19.00 -22.03
CA LYS A 10 53.01 -18.34 -22.82
C LYS A 10 52.25 -17.34 -21.95
N LEU A 11 52.03 -16.14 -22.47
CA LEU A 11 51.12 -15.17 -21.88
C LEU A 11 49.69 -15.71 -21.97
N LEU A 12 49.23 -16.37 -20.90
CA LEU A 12 47.83 -16.72 -20.70
C LEU A 12 47.12 -15.48 -20.16
N LEU A 13 46.34 -14.82 -21.01
CA LEU A 13 45.47 -13.72 -20.61
C LEU A 13 44.29 -14.31 -19.81
N LEU A 14 44.42 -14.34 -18.48
CA LEU A 14 43.33 -14.64 -17.57
C LEU A 14 42.42 -13.41 -17.50
N ILE A 15 41.45 -13.33 -18.42
CA ILE A 15 40.28 -12.46 -18.22
C ILE A 15 39.47 -13.14 -17.11
N LEU A 16 39.69 -12.72 -15.85
CA LEU A 16 38.66 -12.84 -14.83
C LEU A 16 37.49 -11.97 -15.30
N GLY A 17 36.62 -12.55 -16.12
CA GLY A 17 35.26 -12.08 -16.25
C GLY A 17 34.65 -12.27 -14.87
N THR A 18 34.72 -11.23 -14.04
CA THR A 18 33.85 -11.10 -12.88
C THR A 18 32.44 -11.18 -13.45
N GLY A 19 31.86 -12.37 -13.39
CA GLY A 19 30.44 -12.56 -13.60
C GLY A 19 29.76 -11.70 -12.56
N TYR A 20 29.39 -10.48 -12.97
CA TYR A 20 28.30 -9.79 -12.32
C TYR A 20 27.13 -10.75 -12.49
N ALA A 21 26.85 -11.54 -11.45
CA ALA A 21 25.58 -12.22 -11.37
C ALA A 21 24.55 -11.11 -11.49
N ALA A 22 23.94 -10.98 -12.66
CA ALA A 22 22.76 -10.16 -12.84
C ALA A 22 21.76 -10.68 -11.82
N ARG A 23 21.67 -10.00 -10.68
CA ARG A 23 20.62 -10.24 -9.70
C ARG A 23 19.36 -9.92 -10.48
N ALA A 24 18.50 -10.92 -10.69
CA ALA A 24 17.18 -10.67 -11.27
C ALA A 24 16.53 -9.58 -10.42
N GLN A 25 16.29 -8.42 -11.02
CA GLN A 25 15.57 -7.35 -10.35
C GLN A 25 14.13 -7.83 -10.20
N VAL A 26 13.62 -7.85 -8.97
CA VAL A 26 12.20 -8.10 -8.73
C VAL A 26 11.45 -6.90 -9.27
N THR A 27 10.60 -7.12 -10.27
CA THR A 27 9.75 -6.09 -10.86
C THR A 27 8.35 -6.23 -10.28
N TYR A 28 7.84 -5.15 -9.70
CA TYR A 28 6.45 -5.04 -9.27
C TYR A 28 5.68 -4.23 -10.29
N THR A 29 4.55 -4.77 -10.74
CA THR A 29 3.64 -4.08 -11.67
C THR A 29 2.45 -3.56 -10.89
N GLN A 30 2.20 -2.25 -10.98
CA GLN A 30 0.98 -1.67 -10.43
C GLN A 30 -0.21 -2.10 -11.30
N VAL A 31 -1.25 -2.63 -10.65
CA VAL A 31 -2.47 -3.04 -11.32
C VAL A 31 -3.61 -2.15 -10.83
N PRO A 32 -4.12 -1.24 -11.68
CA PRO A 32 -5.20 -0.34 -11.28
C PRO A 32 -6.48 -1.09 -10.94
N LEU A 33 -7.20 -0.61 -9.93
CA LEU A 33 -8.57 -1.03 -9.66
C LEU A 33 -9.58 -0.17 -10.43
N THR A 34 -10.79 -0.70 -10.62
CA THR A 34 -11.92 0.10 -11.10
C THR A 34 -12.39 1.08 -10.02
N ALA A 35 -12.93 2.23 -10.42
CA ALA A 35 -13.47 3.23 -9.48
C ALA A 35 -14.56 2.65 -8.55
N ALA A 36 -15.35 1.69 -9.03
CA ALA A 36 -16.39 1.01 -8.25
C ALA A 36 -15.85 0.12 -7.12
N SER A 37 -14.53 -0.14 -7.10
CA SER A 37 -13.86 -0.86 -6.01
C SER A 37 -13.75 -0.03 -4.74
N PHE A 38 -13.98 1.29 -4.80
CA PHE A 38 -13.83 2.20 -3.68
C PHE A 38 -15.19 2.74 -3.23
N ASN A 39 -15.47 2.63 -1.94
CA ASN A 39 -16.76 3.00 -1.35
C ASN A 39 -16.66 4.08 -0.25
N ALA A 40 -15.45 4.48 0.12
CA ALA A 40 -15.20 5.48 1.14
C ALA A 40 -14.04 6.40 0.73
N ASP A 41 -14.13 7.64 1.17
CA ASP A 41 -13.08 8.63 1.13
C ASP A 41 -12.66 8.95 2.57
N VAL A 42 -11.46 8.49 2.92
CA VAL A 42 -10.89 8.56 4.29
C VAL A 42 -9.65 9.43 4.37
N ILE A 43 -9.32 10.16 3.30
CA ILE A 43 -8.11 10.97 3.19
C ILE A 43 -8.54 12.43 3.11
N ALA A 44 -8.29 13.18 4.18
CA ALA A 44 -8.49 14.62 4.15
C ALA A 44 -7.34 15.30 3.40
N ASN A 45 -7.70 16.20 2.48
CA ASN A 45 -6.74 16.84 1.58
C ASN A 45 -7.07 18.32 1.33
N GLY A 46 -6.07 19.05 0.82
CA GLY A 46 -6.23 20.45 0.39
C GLY A 46 -5.93 21.49 1.48
N SER A 47 -5.66 22.71 1.01
CA SER A 47 -5.14 23.82 1.81
C SER A 47 -6.22 24.73 2.43
N ALA A 48 -7.49 24.50 2.13
CA ALA A 48 -8.58 25.27 2.73
C ALA A 48 -8.66 24.94 4.23
N ALA A 49 -8.75 25.97 5.07
CA ALA A 49 -8.90 25.80 6.52
C ALA A 49 -10.20 25.02 6.82
N ILE A 50 -10.05 23.76 7.17
CA ILE A 50 -11.17 22.94 7.61
C ILE A 50 -11.39 23.22 9.09
N ALA A 51 -12.55 23.76 9.43
CA ALA A 51 -12.97 23.87 10.82
C ALA A 51 -12.98 22.45 11.43
N PRO A 52 -12.47 22.23 12.66
CA PRO A 52 -12.54 20.96 13.34
C PRO A 52 -14.01 20.67 13.73
N SER A 53 -14.82 20.31 12.74
CA SER A 53 -16.18 19.84 12.92
C SER A 53 -16.26 18.46 12.28
N LEU A 54 -16.81 17.53 13.06
CA LEU A 54 -17.02 16.10 12.81
C LEU A 54 -18.03 15.83 11.69
N THR A 55 -18.05 16.67 10.67
CA THR A 55 -18.95 16.62 9.52
C THR A 55 -18.05 16.59 8.30
N PRO A 56 -18.20 15.63 7.36
CA PRO A 56 -17.28 15.49 6.24
C PRO A 56 -17.28 16.79 5.43
N THR A 57 -16.24 17.59 5.62
CA THR A 57 -15.96 18.75 4.76
C THR A 57 -15.44 18.24 3.44
N THR A 58 -15.67 19.02 2.38
CA THR A 58 -15.28 18.76 0.99
C THR A 58 -14.02 17.89 0.86
N GLY A 59 -14.19 16.60 0.58
CA GLY A 59 -13.08 15.67 0.32
C GLY A 59 -12.95 14.49 1.27
N THR A 60 -13.79 14.30 2.28
CA THR A 60 -13.95 12.97 2.92
C THR A 60 -15.44 12.64 3.04
N ASN A 61 -15.77 11.36 3.18
CA ASN A 61 -17.15 10.96 3.49
C ASN A 61 -17.25 10.06 4.74
N LEU A 62 -16.13 9.50 5.22
CA LEU A 62 -16.07 8.58 6.36
C LEU A 62 -14.71 8.64 7.08
N ASP A 63 -14.70 8.26 8.35
CA ASP A 63 -13.47 8.13 9.15
C ASP A 63 -12.76 6.77 8.97
N VAL A 64 -11.49 6.71 9.36
CA VAL A 64 -10.61 5.53 9.29
C VAL A 64 -10.90 4.54 10.42
N ASP A 65 -11.48 4.95 11.55
CA ASP A 65 -11.59 4.07 12.72
C ASP A 65 -12.96 4.06 13.41
N GLY A 66 -13.95 4.81 12.94
CA GLY A 66 -15.21 4.99 13.67
C GLY A 66 -15.10 5.92 14.88
N GLY A 67 -13.91 6.50 15.12
CA GLY A 67 -13.61 7.45 16.19
C GLY A 67 -13.37 8.87 15.71
N GLY A 68 -13.61 9.15 14.42
CA GLY A 68 -13.41 10.47 13.82
C GLY A 68 -11.96 10.79 13.41
N TYR A 69 -11.10 9.79 13.22
CA TYR A 69 -9.74 9.99 12.70
C TYR A 69 -9.67 9.78 11.19
N TYR A 70 -8.81 10.55 10.53
CA TYR A 70 -8.63 10.55 9.07
C TYR A 70 -7.15 10.46 8.71
N PHE A 71 -6.84 9.92 7.54
CA PHE A 71 -5.53 10.14 6.95
C PHE A 71 -5.46 11.57 6.40
N LEU A 72 -4.28 12.17 6.42
CA LEU A 72 -4.06 13.53 5.92
C LEU A 72 -3.02 13.48 4.82
N THR A 73 -3.23 14.23 3.75
CA THR A 73 -2.17 14.51 2.77
C THR A 73 -1.19 15.55 3.33
N GLN A 74 -0.01 15.67 2.71
CA GLN A 74 1.02 16.61 3.15
C GLN A 74 0.59 18.08 2.98
N ASP A 75 -0.36 18.38 2.08
CA ASP A 75 -0.89 19.73 1.89
C ASP A 75 -2.11 20.07 2.75
N TYR A 76 -2.63 19.12 3.53
CA TYR A 76 -3.84 19.30 4.32
C TYR A 76 -3.71 20.43 5.35
N ASN A 77 -4.61 21.41 5.30
CA ASN A 77 -4.78 22.49 6.29
C ASN A 77 -3.50 23.23 6.67
N THR A 78 -2.77 23.76 5.68
CA THR A 78 -1.55 24.53 5.95
C THR A 78 -1.70 25.97 5.49
N ALA A 79 -2.28 26.80 6.37
CA ALA A 79 -2.24 28.25 6.17
C ALA A 79 -0.81 28.84 6.26
N THR A 80 0.20 28.06 6.70
CA THR A 80 1.60 28.54 6.78
C THR A 80 2.74 27.53 6.51
N ALA A 81 2.57 26.19 6.59
CA ALA A 81 3.60 25.21 6.16
C ALA A 81 3.08 23.77 6.01
N ALA A 82 3.39 23.10 4.89
CA ALA A 82 3.05 21.69 4.59
C ALA A 82 3.47 20.71 5.71
N HIS A 83 2.64 19.71 6.02
CA HIS A 83 2.98 18.67 7.01
C HIS A 83 3.97 17.67 6.42
N THR A 84 5.10 17.44 7.09
CA THR A 84 6.10 16.43 6.66
C THR A 84 5.66 15.00 6.91
N SER A 85 4.56 14.79 7.65
CA SER A 85 4.12 13.48 8.15
C SER A 85 2.77 12.99 7.56
N GLY A 86 2.34 13.54 6.42
CA GLY A 86 1.13 13.11 5.71
C GLY A 86 1.40 12.09 4.59
N ILE A 87 0.32 11.55 4.03
CA ILE A 87 0.34 10.83 2.74
C ILE A 87 0.96 11.75 1.69
N PRO A 88 2.00 11.32 0.95
CA PRO A 88 2.55 12.11 -0.15
C PRO A 88 1.47 12.53 -1.13
N ASN A 89 1.47 13.77 -1.60
CA ASN A 89 0.47 14.26 -2.55
C ASN A 89 0.46 13.47 -3.87
N SER A 90 1.55 12.75 -4.18
CA SER A 90 1.60 11.81 -5.31
C SER A 90 0.74 10.55 -5.11
N GLY A 91 0.31 10.24 -3.88
CA GLY A 91 -0.34 8.99 -3.52
C GLY A 91 0.60 7.77 -3.53
N ALA A 92 1.90 7.97 -3.80
CA ALA A 92 2.88 6.90 -3.85
C ALA A 92 3.35 6.55 -2.43
N ILE A 93 3.03 5.34 -1.97
CA ILE A 93 3.40 4.83 -0.65
C ILE A 93 4.54 3.82 -0.80
N PRO A 94 5.78 4.17 -0.41
CA PRO A 94 6.88 3.21 -0.41
C PRO A 94 6.63 2.15 0.66
N ASN A 95 6.91 0.89 0.33
CA ASN A 95 6.78 -0.18 1.31
C ASN A 95 7.90 -0.10 2.38
N ALA A 96 7.52 -0.30 3.64
CA ALA A 96 8.44 -0.25 4.78
C ALA A 96 8.97 -1.63 5.21
N ILE A 97 8.49 -2.73 4.60
CA ILE A 97 8.89 -4.09 4.95
C ILE A 97 10.25 -4.42 4.32
N SER A 98 11.22 -4.78 5.16
CA SER A 98 12.55 -5.25 4.73
C SER A 98 12.44 -6.39 3.73
N GLY A 99 13.23 -6.32 2.65
CA GLY A 99 13.21 -7.31 1.56
C GLY A 99 12.25 -6.98 0.41
N TYR A 100 11.39 -5.96 0.58
CA TYR A 100 10.41 -5.53 -0.42
C TYR A 100 10.55 -4.03 -0.72
N SER A 101 11.78 -3.50 -0.71
CA SER A 101 12.04 -2.06 -0.87
C SER A 101 11.73 -1.51 -2.26
N ALA A 102 11.61 -2.39 -3.27
CA ALA A 102 11.20 -2.00 -4.62
C ALA A 102 9.67 -2.01 -4.80
N LEU A 103 8.90 -2.44 -3.79
CA LEU A 103 7.44 -2.40 -3.80
C LEU A 103 6.94 -1.00 -3.42
N THR A 104 6.11 -0.41 -4.27
CA THR A 104 5.45 0.88 -4.03
C THR A 104 3.98 0.77 -4.39
N TYR A 105 3.12 1.21 -3.49
CA TYR A 105 1.66 1.27 -3.72
C TYR A 105 1.30 2.64 -4.28
N GLN A 106 0.28 2.69 -5.14
CA GLN A 106 -0.21 3.94 -5.73
C GLN A 106 -1.70 4.06 -5.45
N LEU A 107 -2.03 4.95 -4.52
CA LEU A 107 -3.41 5.28 -4.18
C LEU A 107 -4.13 5.93 -5.37
N GLN A 108 -5.47 5.87 -5.36
CA GLN A 108 -6.30 6.78 -6.14
C GLN A 108 -5.86 8.25 -5.93
N PRO A 109 -6.13 9.16 -6.89
CA PRO A 109 -5.76 10.57 -6.74
C PRO A 109 -6.19 11.12 -5.38
N VAL A 110 -5.22 11.60 -4.59
CA VAL A 110 -5.45 12.09 -3.21
C VAL A 110 -5.56 13.62 -3.11
N THR A 111 -5.40 14.33 -4.23
CA THR A 111 -5.50 15.80 -4.31
C THR A 111 -6.24 16.25 -5.56
N GLY A 112 -6.74 17.49 -5.54
CA GLY A 112 -7.38 18.13 -6.69
C GLY A 112 -8.80 17.64 -6.97
N SER A 113 -9.37 18.04 -8.10
CA SER A 113 -10.75 17.72 -8.50
C SER A 113 -10.98 16.25 -8.85
N SER A 114 -9.90 15.47 -8.95
CA SER A 114 -9.95 14.02 -9.20
C SER A 114 -9.91 13.20 -7.91
N ALA A 115 -9.80 13.86 -6.74
CA ALA A 115 -9.93 13.19 -5.45
C ALA A 115 -11.38 12.73 -5.24
N GLY A 116 -11.52 11.52 -4.70
CA GLY A 116 -12.80 10.88 -4.39
C GLY A 116 -12.56 9.61 -3.58
N ASN A 117 -13.51 8.67 -3.63
CA ASN A 117 -13.39 7.40 -2.88
C ASN A 117 -12.04 6.73 -3.17
N ASN A 118 -11.28 6.50 -2.10
CA ASN A 118 -9.89 6.01 -2.12
C ASN A 118 -9.70 4.78 -1.23
N SER A 119 -10.78 4.26 -0.64
CA SER A 119 -10.76 3.08 0.20
C SER A 119 -11.93 2.15 -0.12
N LEU A 120 -11.65 0.84 -0.13
CA LEU A 120 -12.66 -0.19 0.07
C LEU A 120 -12.79 -0.43 1.58
N ARG A 121 -13.82 0.16 2.18
CA ARG A 121 -14.17 -0.07 3.59
C ARG A 121 -15.02 -1.33 3.70
N ILE A 122 -14.56 -2.27 4.51
CA ILE A 122 -15.32 -3.46 4.88
C ILE A 122 -15.93 -3.19 6.27
N PRO A 123 -17.25 -2.93 6.36
CA PRO A 123 -17.88 -2.58 7.62
C PRO A 123 -17.95 -3.79 8.55
N ALA A 124 -17.83 -3.56 9.85
CA ALA A 124 -18.30 -4.53 10.84
C ALA A 124 -19.82 -4.39 10.95
N THR A 125 -20.59 -5.48 10.79
CA THR A 125 -22.02 -5.49 11.17
C THR A 125 -22.22 -6.34 12.43
N GLY A 126 -23.11 -5.89 13.32
CA GLY A 126 -23.58 -6.65 14.49
C GLY A 126 -22.62 -6.74 15.68
N THR A 127 -23.10 -7.37 16.77
CA THR A 127 -22.39 -7.53 18.07
C THR A 127 -21.19 -8.48 18.02
N THR A 128 -21.01 -9.18 16.89
CA THR A 128 -19.86 -10.04 16.59
C THR A 128 -19.20 -9.49 15.34
N GLN A 129 -18.23 -8.59 15.52
CA GLN A 129 -17.59 -7.70 14.52
C GLN A 129 -16.89 -8.40 13.32
N THR A 130 -17.58 -9.28 12.59
CA THR A 130 -16.99 -10.21 11.60
C THR A 130 -17.78 -10.28 10.29
N THR A 131 -18.93 -9.61 10.18
CA THR A 131 -19.81 -9.76 9.01
C THR A 131 -19.77 -8.52 8.12
N GLY A 132 -18.82 -8.49 7.20
CA GLY A 132 -18.77 -7.53 6.11
C GLY A 132 -17.95 -8.11 4.96
N THR A 133 -18.36 -7.81 3.74
CA THR A 133 -17.58 -8.16 2.54
C THR A 133 -17.48 -6.95 1.63
N GLY A 134 -16.43 -6.93 0.82
CA GLY A 134 -16.20 -5.93 -0.20
C GLY A 134 -15.48 -6.57 -1.37
N THR A 135 -15.67 -6.01 -2.56
CA THR A 135 -15.04 -6.52 -3.80
C THR A 135 -14.18 -5.43 -4.40
N ALA A 136 -12.92 -5.75 -4.64
CA ALA A 136 -12.01 -4.97 -5.44
C ALA A 136 -11.82 -5.66 -6.80
N THR A 137 -12.01 -4.92 -7.89
CA THR A 137 -11.93 -5.44 -9.25
C THR A 137 -10.79 -4.75 -9.99
N LEU A 138 -9.86 -5.55 -10.52
CA LEU A 138 -8.78 -5.05 -11.38
C LEU A 138 -9.39 -4.44 -12.65
N ALA A 139 -8.93 -3.25 -13.05
CA ALA A 139 -9.36 -2.62 -14.30
C ALA A 139 -8.93 -3.43 -15.53
N THR A 140 -7.80 -4.13 -15.42
CA THR A 140 -7.32 -5.10 -16.41
C THR A 140 -6.82 -6.34 -15.67
N PRO A 141 -7.52 -7.48 -15.76
CA PRO A 141 -7.05 -8.74 -15.21
C PRO A 141 -5.64 -9.05 -15.73
N THR A 142 -4.70 -9.23 -14.81
CA THR A 142 -3.28 -9.37 -15.13
C THR A 142 -2.75 -10.67 -14.50
N PRO A 143 -2.04 -11.52 -15.27
CA PRO A 143 -1.39 -12.69 -14.69
C PRO A 143 -0.35 -12.27 -13.64
N ALA A 144 -0.41 -12.88 -12.45
CA ALA A 144 0.52 -12.62 -11.36
C ALA A 144 0.79 -13.91 -10.58
N THR A 145 2.02 -14.06 -10.08
CA THR A 145 2.38 -15.14 -9.16
C THR A 145 2.10 -14.77 -7.70
N GLU A 146 2.09 -13.46 -7.41
CA GLU A 146 1.86 -12.90 -6.08
C GLU A 146 1.06 -11.60 -6.20
N VAL A 147 0.17 -11.34 -5.24
CA VAL A 147 -0.62 -10.11 -5.16
C VAL A 147 -0.33 -9.43 -3.83
N TYR A 148 0.07 -8.17 -3.89
CA TYR A 148 0.37 -7.34 -2.72
C TYR A 148 -0.72 -6.31 -2.53
N LEU A 149 -1.24 -6.23 -1.32
CA LEU A 149 -2.33 -5.33 -0.94
C LEU A 149 -1.86 -4.42 0.19
N LEU A 150 -2.18 -3.13 0.09
CA LEU A 150 -1.99 -2.18 1.19
C LEU A 150 -3.28 -2.12 2.01
N VAL A 151 -3.23 -2.69 3.21
CA VAL A 151 -4.39 -2.85 4.09
C VAL A 151 -4.14 -2.17 5.43
N SER A 152 -5.19 -1.56 5.97
CA SER A 152 -5.20 -0.91 7.27
C SER A 152 -6.39 -1.41 8.07
N SER A 153 -6.18 -1.77 9.33
CA SER A 153 -7.28 -1.83 10.29
C SER A 153 -7.48 -0.45 10.92
N GLY A 154 -8.67 -0.14 11.43
CA GLY A 154 -8.86 1.05 12.27
C GLY A 154 -8.15 0.89 13.63
N GLY A 155 -8.79 1.32 14.73
CA GLY A 155 -8.19 1.29 16.07
C GLY A 155 -7.88 -0.10 16.69
N GLY A 156 -8.10 -1.20 15.97
CA GLY A 156 -8.04 -2.56 16.53
C GLY A 156 -7.41 -3.57 15.57
N ALA A 157 -7.06 -4.75 16.09
CA ALA A 157 -6.66 -5.87 15.24
C ALA A 157 -7.87 -6.40 14.47
N SER A 158 -7.69 -6.62 13.17
CA SER A 158 -8.77 -7.12 12.30
C SER A 158 -8.25 -8.27 11.44
N THR A 159 -9.12 -9.23 11.17
CA THR A 159 -8.84 -10.35 10.27
C THR A 159 -9.71 -10.22 9.03
N VAL A 160 -9.13 -10.45 7.86
CA VAL A 160 -9.89 -10.58 6.60
C VAL A 160 -9.53 -11.87 5.91
N THR A 161 -10.54 -12.49 5.34
CA THR A 161 -10.35 -13.55 4.36
C THR A 161 -10.45 -12.92 2.98
N ILE A 162 -9.34 -12.95 2.23
CA ILE A 162 -9.27 -12.49 0.86
C ILE A 162 -9.56 -13.68 -0.04
N THR A 163 -10.53 -13.52 -0.94
CA THR A 163 -10.80 -14.46 -2.02
C THR A 163 -10.29 -13.84 -3.31
N VAL A 164 -9.34 -14.51 -3.97
CA VAL A 164 -8.87 -14.14 -5.30
C VAL A 164 -9.60 -15.00 -6.32
N THR A 165 -10.34 -14.37 -7.24
CA THR A 165 -11.03 -15.06 -8.33
C THR A 165 -10.22 -14.93 -9.62
N TYR A 166 -9.98 -16.06 -10.27
CA TYR A 166 -9.22 -16.12 -11.52
C TYR A 166 -10.16 -16.09 -12.74
N SER A 167 -9.61 -15.80 -13.92
CA SER A 167 -10.39 -15.71 -15.17
C SER A 167 -11.01 -17.04 -15.62
N ASP A 168 -10.55 -18.16 -15.08
CA ASP A 168 -11.12 -19.49 -15.28
C ASP A 168 -12.24 -19.84 -14.27
N ASN A 169 -12.68 -18.86 -13.47
CA ASN A 169 -13.67 -18.98 -12.39
C ASN A 169 -13.24 -19.83 -11.20
N THR A 170 -11.97 -20.24 -11.11
CA THR A 170 -11.44 -20.83 -9.89
C THR A 170 -11.16 -19.74 -8.85
N SER A 171 -10.95 -20.12 -7.59
CA SER A 171 -10.63 -19.16 -6.53
C SER A 171 -9.71 -19.75 -5.47
N THR A 172 -8.87 -18.89 -4.90
CA THR A 172 -8.05 -19.20 -3.73
C THR A 172 -8.42 -18.30 -2.57
N LEU A 173 -8.42 -18.85 -1.36
CA LEU A 173 -8.70 -18.11 -0.14
C LEU A 173 -7.42 -17.95 0.68
N VAL A 174 -7.18 -16.73 1.14
CA VAL A 174 -6.05 -16.38 2.00
C VAL A 174 -6.58 -15.59 3.20
N ALA A 175 -6.41 -16.13 4.41
CA ALA A 175 -6.71 -15.41 5.64
C ALA A 175 -5.52 -14.54 6.05
N VAL A 176 -5.74 -13.24 6.21
CA VAL A 176 -4.72 -12.27 6.61
C VAL A 176 -5.12 -11.59 7.92
N SER A 177 -4.18 -11.54 8.86
CA SER A 177 -4.31 -10.74 10.08
C SER A 177 -3.66 -9.38 9.88
N VAL A 178 -4.44 -8.31 10.04
CA VAL A 178 -3.98 -6.93 9.90
C VAL A 178 -3.98 -6.26 11.27
N ARG A 179 -2.89 -5.57 11.59
CA ARG A 179 -2.77 -4.75 12.79
C ARG A 179 -2.07 -3.45 12.44
N LEU A 180 -2.69 -2.32 12.75
CA LEU A 180 -1.98 -1.06 12.79
C LEU A 180 -0.99 -1.06 13.95
N ARG A 181 0.28 -0.77 13.66
CA ARG A 181 1.30 -0.55 14.68
C ARG A 181 1.49 0.93 15.01
N TYR A 182 0.50 1.80 14.85
CA TYR A 182 0.51 3.14 15.47
C TYR A 182 -0.90 3.75 15.47
N ALA A 183 -1.52 3.80 16.65
CA ALA A 183 -2.43 4.85 17.13
C ALA A 183 -2.53 4.67 18.66
N ARG A 184 -2.19 5.69 19.45
CA ARG A 184 -2.25 5.64 20.92
C ARG A 184 -3.70 5.54 21.41
N ARG A 185 -4.27 4.33 21.44
CA ARG A 185 -5.14 3.79 22.51
C ARG A 185 -5.56 2.37 22.13
N ALA A 186 -5.14 1.40 22.92
CA ALA A 186 -5.81 0.12 22.99
C ALA A 186 -7.14 0.32 23.74
N SER A 187 -8.20 0.72 23.06
CA SER A 187 -9.55 0.36 23.51
C SER A 187 -9.88 -0.99 22.89
N GLY A 188 -10.29 -1.97 23.69
CA GLY A 188 -10.62 -3.33 23.27
C GLY A 188 -11.86 -3.45 22.37
N VAL A 189 -12.06 -2.51 21.46
CA VAL A 189 -13.10 -2.47 20.44
C VAL A 189 -12.42 -2.85 19.12
N SER A 190 -12.91 -3.88 18.43
CA SER A 190 -12.48 -4.14 17.05
C SER A 190 -12.98 -3.01 16.15
N HIS A 191 -12.19 -2.64 15.14
CA HIS A 191 -12.49 -1.51 14.26
C HIS A 191 -12.53 -1.99 12.79
N PRO A 192 -13.20 -1.24 11.89
CA PRO A 192 -13.34 -1.65 10.49
C PRO A 192 -11.98 -1.90 9.82
N LEU A 193 -11.98 -2.79 8.83
CA LEU A 193 -10.83 -3.05 7.98
C LEU A 193 -10.99 -2.31 6.66
N PHE A 194 -9.88 -1.76 6.17
CA PHE A 194 -9.78 -1.00 4.95
C PHE A 194 -8.71 -1.61 4.07
N LEU A 195 -9.02 -1.65 2.79
CA LEU A 195 -8.05 -1.87 1.74
C LEU A 195 -7.82 -0.49 1.09
N LEU A 196 -6.63 0.07 1.29
CA LEU A 196 -6.17 1.25 0.57
C LEU A 196 -5.38 0.73 -0.64
N VAL A 197 -5.97 0.73 -1.83
CA VAL A 197 -5.22 0.41 -3.06
C VAL A 197 -5.08 1.64 -3.91
#